data_AF-X1E9T8-F1
#
_entry.id   AF-X1E9T8-F1
#
_cell.length_a   1.000
_cell.length_b   1.000
_cell.length_c   1.000
_cell.angle_alpha   90.00
_cell.angle_beta   90.00
_cell.angle_gamma   90.00
#
_symmetry.space_group_name_H-M   'P 1'
#
loop_
_entity.id
_entity.type
_entity.pdbx_description
1 polymer ?
#
loop_
_entity_poly.entity_id
_entity_poly.type
_entity_poly.pdbx_seq_one_letter_code
_entity_poly.pdbx_strand_id
1 'polypeptide(L)'
;LYQNGEIIAEGLTITNYTITDLAIDTYVFYVKAINKYEEKDSNTIEVTVIFSLLIDGNTDFNQTAVALNLTGNGTYANPYIIENYEIVASKGHGIHIQNTDVYFIVRNVRVSNGRSNNYFGFYLVNVSNGKLENNAANNNLYGFLLKDSYNNTLEGNTARDNLNGITLNSSNYNTLTYNIVTNNRHGLSLDSSCNNSLTGNKVNGCRPHILSEISFHTQFFS
;
A
#
# COMPACT_ATOMS: atom_id res chain seq x y z
N LEU A 1 24.65 -13.82 -13.24
CA LEU A 1 24.02 -14.24 -14.52
C LEU A 1 24.03 -15.76 -14.53
N TYR A 2 22.88 -16.39 -14.82
CA TYR A 2 22.74 -17.84 -14.86
C TYR A 2 22.17 -18.26 -16.20
N GLN A 3 22.68 -19.33 -16.79
CA GLN A 3 22.12 -19.94 -17.98
C GLN A 3 22.26 -21.46 -17.90
N ASN A 4 21.19 -22.18 -18.22
CA ASN A 4 21.15 -23.65 -18.19
C ASN A 4 21.60 -24.29 -16.86
N GLY A 5 21.30 -23.64 -15.73
CA GLY A 5 21.64 -24.15 -14.40
C GLY A 5 23.06 -23.84 -13.92
N GLU A 6 23.89 -23.16 -14.71
CA GLU A 6 25.25 -22.78 -14.31
C GLU A 6 25.42 -21.26 -14.17
N ILE A 7 26.30 -20.86 -13.24
CA ILE A 7 26.72 -19.48 -13.03
C ILE A 7 27.71 -19.10 -14.12
N ILE A 8 27.34 -18.14 -14.95
CA ILE A 8 28.21 -17.66 -16.04
C ILE A 8 28.80 -16.27 -15.78
N ALA A 9 28.31 -15.54 -14.79
CA ALA A 9 28.96 -14.35 -14.28
C ALA A 9 28.52 -14.03 -12.84
N GLU A 10 29.49 -13.75 -11.98
CA GLU A 10 29.32 -13.24 -10.61
C GLU A 10 29.71 -11.76 -10.54
N GLY A 11 29.21 -11.04 -9.52
CA GLY A 11 29.58 -9.64 -9.31
C GLY A 11 28.90 -8.61 -10.22
N LEU A 12 27.78 -8.94 -10.86
CA LEU A 12 26.95 -7.95 -11.56
C LEU A 12 26.40 -6.93 -10.56
N THR A 13 26.80 -5.67 -10.73
CA THR A 13 26.30 -4.56 -9.92
C THR A 13 24.93 -4.13 -10.43
N ILE A 14 23.88 -4.37 -9.65
CA ILE A 14 22.59 -3.71 -9.87
C ILE A 14 22.78 -2.25 -9.44
N THR A 15 22.79 -1.33 -10.40
CA THR A 15 22.75 0.10 -10.10
C THR A 15 21.32 0.48 -9.76
N ASN A 16 21.09 0.81 -8.49
CA ASN A 16 19.84 1.43 -8.07
C ASN A 16 19.82 2.88 -8.58
N TYR A 17 18.81 3.22 -9.37
CA TYR A 17 18.54 4.60 -9.76
C TYR A 17 17.37 5.12 -8.94
N THR A 18 17.62 6.18 -8.16
CA THR A 18 16.55 6.95 -7.52
C THR A 18 16.20 8.08 -8.47
N ILE A 19 14.99 8.08 -9.03
CA ILE A 19 14.50 9.17 -9.87
C ILE A 19 13.55 10.01 -9.02
N THR A 20 13.94 11.25 -8.74
CA THR A 20 13.24 12.12 -7.77
C THR A 20 12.25 13.09 -8.42
N ASP A 21 12.36 13.30 -9.73
CA ASP A 21 11.77 14.49 -10.40
C ASP A 21 11.01 14.18 -11.69
N LEU A 22 10.42 13.00 -11.81
CA LEU A 22 9.51 12.72 -12.93
C LEU A 22 8.22 13.55 -12.80
N ALA A 23 7.63 13.92 -13.93
CA ALA A 23 6.27 14.43 -13.94
C ALA A 23 5.29 13.26 -13.68
N ILE A 24 4.01 13.56 -13.45
CA ILE A 24 2.98 12.51 -13.43
C ILE A 24 2.84 12.00 -14.87
N ASP A 25 3.33 10.78 -15.14
CA ASP A 25 3.17 10.11 -16.43
C ASP A 25 3.47 8.61 -16.32
N THR A 26 3.17 7.87 -17.38
CA THR A 26 3.61 6.48 -17.54
C THR A 26 5.02 6.45 -18.11
N TYR A 27 5.94 5.78 -17.40
CA TYR A 27 7.33 5.66 -17.82
C TYR A 27 7.67 4.20 -18.12
N VAL A 28 8.22 3.97 -19.31
CA VAL A 28 8.80 2.67 -19.67
C VAL A 28 10.30 2.76 -19.40
N PHE A 29 10.79 1.93 -18.46
CA PHE A 29 12.21 1.83 -18.18
C PHE A 29 12.81 0.66 -18.94
N TYR A 30 13.86 0.96 -19.71
CA TYR A 30 14.64 -0.05 -20.40
C TYR A 30 15.82 -0.44 -19.53
N VAL A 31 15.84 -1.70 -19.07
CA VAL A 31 17.06 -2.25 -18.48
C VAL A 31 17.92 -2.79 -19.61
N LYS A 32 18.97 -2.05 -19.96
CA LYS A 32 19.97 -2.47 -20.96
C LYS A 32 21.15 -3.14 -20.25
N ALA A 33 21.31 -4.45 -20.45
CA ALA A 33 22.53 -5.14 -20.07
C ALA A 33 23.58 -4.96 -21.18
N ILE A 34 24.69 -4.29 -20.88
CA ILE A 34 25.80 -4.10 -21.83
C ILE A 34 26.90 -5.10 -21.46
N ASN A 35 27.20 -6.04 -22.34
CA ASN A 35 28.41 -6.85 -22.23
C ASN A 35 29.54 -6.23 -23.08
N LYS A 36 30.78 -6.67 -22.86
CA LYS A 36 32.02 -6.25 -23.55
C LYS A 36 32.01 -6.42 -25.09
N TYR A 37 31.08 -7.20 -25.64
CA TYR A 37 31.07 -7.69 -27.02
C TYR A 37 29.78 -7.35 -27.78
N GLU A 38 29.12 -6.26 -27.39
CA GLU A 38 27.83 -5.80 -27.93
C GLU A 38 26.61 -6.65 -27.52
N GLU A 39 25.50 -5.92 -27.48
CA GLU A 39 24.23 -6.09 -26.77
C GLU A 39 23.53 -7.45 -26.91
N LYS A 40 22.90 -7.93 -25.82
CA LYS A 40 21.87 -8.97 -25.91
C LYS A 40 20.83 -8.85 -24.79
N ASP A 41 19.60 -8.61 -25.24
CA ASP A 41 18.31 -8.68 -24.55
C ASP A 41 18.01 -7.63 -23.47
N SER A 42 17.07 -6.72 -23.79
CA SER A 42 16.40 -5.81 -22.86
C SER A 42 15.13 -6.44 -22.33
N ASN A 43 15.05 -6.69 -21.02
CA ASN A 43 13.76 -6.95 -20.37
C ASN A 43 13.11 -5.61 -20.02
N THR A 44 11.85 -5.43 -20.40
CA THR A 44 11.06 -4.23 -20.08
C THR A 44 10.59 -4.30 -18.62
N ILE A 45 10.79 -3.23 -17.85
CA ILE A 45 10.09 -3.03 -16.58
C ILE A 45 9.19 -1.81 -16.76
N GLU A 46 7.89 -2.03 -16.67
CA GLU A 46 6.90 -0.96 -16.65
C GLU A 46 6.76 -0.47 -15.20
N VAL A 47 7.07 0.81 -14.95
CA VAL A 47 6.92 1.43 -13.63
C VAL A 47 6.10 2.70 -13.82
N THR A 48 4.84 2.65 -13.44
CA THR A 48 4.00 3.85 -13.37
C THR A 48 4.33 4.60 -12.09
N VAL A 49 4.91 5.80 -12.22
CA VAL A 49 5.24 6.66 -11.08
C VAL A 49 4.07 7.60 -10.83
N ILE A 50 3.32 7.33 -9.76
CA ILE A 50 2.23 8.17 -9.29
C ILE A 50 2.69 8.83 -7.97
N PHE A 51 2.54 10.14 -7.83
CA PHE A 51 2.91 10.85 -6.58
C PHE A 51 1.80 10.81 -5.53
N SER A 52 0.56 10.66 -5.97
CA SER A 52 -0.64 10.48 -5.15
C SER A 52 -1.79 10.00 -6.03
N LEU A 53 -2.61 9.10 -5.52
CA LEU A 53 -3.90 8.72 -6.09
C LEU A 53 -4.99 9.18 -5.13
N LEU A 54 -5.75 10.20 -5.52
CA LEU A 54 -6.95 10.65 -4.81
C LEU A 54 -8.17 10.16 -5.58
N ILE A 55 -9.10 9.52 -4.88
CA ILE A 55 -10.41 9.13 -5.39
C ILE A 55 -11.47 9.59 -4.38
N ASP A 56 -12.42 10.42 -4.83
CA ASP A 56 -13.52 10.94 -4.02
C ASP A 56 -14.89 10.57 -4.58
N GLY A 57 -15.47 9.51 -4.04
CA GLY A 57 -16.81 9.04 -4.41
C GLY A 57 -16.85 8.09 -5.60
N ASN A 58 -18.00 7.44 -5.77
CA ASN A 58 -18.19 6.37 -6.75
C ASN A 58 -18.00 6.86 -8.20
N THR A 59 -18.41 8.09 -8.50
CA THR A 59 -18.25 8.70 -9.82
C THR A 59 -16.78 8.91 -10.15
N ASP A 60 -16.01 9.47 -9.22
CA ASP A 60 -14.57 9.70 -9.41
C ASP A 60 -13.79 8.38 -9.47
N PHE A 61 -14.22 7.36 -8.72
CA PHE A 61 -13.66 6.02 -8.83
C PHE A 61 -13.80 5.48 -10.25
N ASN A 62 -15.00 5.58 -10.85
CA ASN A 62 -15.24 5.14 -12.21
C ASN A 62 -14.39 5.93 -13.22
N GLN A 63 -14.34 7.26 -13.07
CA GLN A 63 -13.54 8.13 -13.95
C GLN A 63 -12.05 7.82 -13.86
N THR A 64 -11.53 7.63 -12.65
CA THR A 64 -10.15 7.22 -12.38
C THR A 64 -9.86 5.84 -12.96
N ALA A 65 -10.79 4.89 -12.81
CA ALA A 65 -10.66 3.55 -13.38
C ALA A 65 -10.53 3.58 -14.90
N VAL A 66 -11.34 4.41 -15.58
CA VAL A 66 -11.23 4.60 -17.03
C VAL A 66 -9.91 5.30 -17.39
N ALA A 67 -9.55 6.37 -16.67
CA ALA A 67 -8.35 7.17 -16.96
C ALA A 67 -7.05 6.38 -16.80
N LEU A 68 -6.97 5.50 -15.80
CA LEU A 68 -5.81 4.66 -15.52
C LEU A 68 -5.92 3.24 -16.11
N ASN A 69 -6.98 2.97 -16.89
CA ASN A 69 -7.27 1.67 -17.48
C ASN A 69 -7.27 0.53 -16.43
N LEU A 70 -7.84 0.79 -15.25
CA LEU A 70 -7.98 -0.19 -14.19
C LEU A 70 -8.99 -1.26 -14.62
N THR A 71 -8.73 -2.51 -14.22
CA THR A 71 -9.70 -3.59 -14.42
C THR A 71 -10.82 -3.51 -13.39
N GLY A 72 -11.98 -4.09 -13.71
CA GLY A 72 -13.14 -4.13 -12.81
C GLY A 72 -14.24 -3.13 -13.17
N ASN A 73 -15.37 -3.25 -12.49
CA ASN A 73 -16.51 -2.33 -12.61
C ASN A 73 -17.08 -1.88 -11.24
N GLY A 74 -16.36 -2.13 -10.14
CA GLY A 74 -16.75 -1.70 -8.81
C GLY A 74 -17.83 -2.56 -8.13
N THR A 75 -18.23 -3.69 -8.74
CA THR A 75 -19.19 -4.62 -8.15
C THR A 75 -18.48 -5.71 -7.33
N TYR A 76 -19.19 -6.37 -6.41
CA TYR A 76 -18.63 -7.49 -5.62
C TYR A 76 -18.01 -8.59 -6.50
N ALA A 77 -18.67 -8.92 -7.61
CA ALA A 77 -18.20 -9.95 -8.54
C ALA A 77 -17.03 -9.49 -9.42
N ASN A 78 -16.83 -8.18 -9.55
CA ASN A 78 -15.81 -7.60 -10.42
C ASN A 78 -15.32 -6.24 -9.84
N PRO A 79 -14.58 -6.28 -8.72
CA PRO A 79 -14.11 -5.07 -8.04
C PRO A 79 -13.12 -4.31 -8.91
N TYR A 80 -13.01 -2.99 -8.71
CA TYR A 80 -11.91 -2.22 -9.31
C TYR A 80 -10.56 -2.67 -8.77
N ILE A 81 -9.52 -2.77 -9.60
CA ILE A 81 -8.19 -3.20 -9.18
C ILE A 81 -7.17 -2.08 -9.36
N ILE A 82 -6.54 -1.67 -8.25
CA ILE A 82 -5.40 -0.75 -8.19
C ILE A 82 -4.19 -1.60 -7.79
N GLU A 83 -3.21 -1.77 -8.67
CA GLU A 83 -2.10 -2.67 -8.40
C GLU A 83 -0.74 -2.22 -8.94
N ASN A 84 0.34 -2.70 -8.29
CA ASN A 84 1.72 -2.60 -8.75
C ASN A 84 2.28 -1.16 -8.88
N TYR A 85 1.80 -0.23 -8.05
CA TYR A 85 2.32 1.14 -7.99
C TYR A 85 3.42 1.31 -6.93
N GLU A 86 4.47 2.06 -7.27
CA GLU A 86 5.43 2.65 -6.30
C GLU A 86 5.15 4.15 -6.20
N ILE A 87 4.77 4.61 -5.01
CA ILE A 87 4.33 5.98 -4.75
C ILE A 87 5.26 6.61 -3.72
N VAL A 88 5.82 7.77 -4.07
CA VAL A 88 6.54 8.63 -3.13
C VAL A 88 5.58 9.74 -2.71
N ALA A 89 5.08 9.67 -1.48
CA ALA A 89 4.10 10.59 -0.91
C ALA A 89 4.75 11.95 -0.56
N SER A 90 5.34 12.64 -1.54
CA SER A 90 6.06 13.90 -1.35
C SER A 90 5.19 15.15 -1.56
N LYS A 91 4.05 14.99 -2.25
CA LYS A 91 3.15 16.10 -2.64
C LYS A 91 1.70 15.91 -2.16
N GLY A 92 1.39 14.76 -1.59
CA GLY A 92 0.06 14.38 -1.12
C GLY A 92 0.10 13.04 -0.39
N HIS A 93 -1.04 12.63 0.17
CA HIS A 93 -1.22 11.25 0.62
C HIS A 93 -0.99 10.28 -0.56
N GLY A 94 -0.42 9.11 -0.30
CA GLY A 94 -0.07 8.20 -1.39
C GLY A 94 -1.29 7.60 -2.06
N ILE A 95 -2.03 6.75 -1.35
CA ILE A 95 -3.37 6.30 -1.77
C ILE A 95 -4.38 6.96 -0.84
N HIS A 96 -5.24 7.81 -1.38
CA HIS A 96 -6.33 8.46 -0.67
C HIS A 96 -7.66 8.11 -1.36
N ILE A 97 -8.48 7.30 -0.70
CA ILE A 97 -9.80 6.92 -1.20
C ILE A 97 -10.82 7.38 -0.17
N GLN A 98 -11.83 8.11 -0.61
CA GLN A 98 -12.86 8.62 0.29
C GLN A 98 -14.27 8.54 -0.30
N ASN A 99 -15.26 8.50 0.60
CA ASN A 99 -16.70 8.61 0.29
C ASN A 99 -17.24 7.57 -0.69
N THR A 100 -16.77 6.33 -0.59
CA THR A 100 -17.15 5.28 -1.55
C THR A 100 -17.51 3.97 -0.87
N ASP A 101 -18.47 3.27 -1.46
CA ASP A 101 -18.91 1.93 -1.08
C ASP A 101 -18.76 0.92 -2.23
N VAL A 102 -18.10 1.31 -3.33
CA VAL A 102 -17.79 0.37 -4.42
C VAL A 102 -16.82 -0.70 -3.93
N TYR A 103 -16.85 -1.86 -4.57
CA TYR A 103 -15.89 -2.91 -4.29
C TYR A 103 -14.58 -2.63 -5.03
N PHE A 104 -13.47 -2.62 -4.30
CA PHE A 104 -12.15 -2.43 -4.88
C PHE A 104 -11.07 -3.25 -4.16
N ILE A 105 -9.99 -3.52 -4.89
CA ILE A 105 -8.79 -4.18 -4.40
C ILE A 105 -7.60 -3.25 -4.67
N VAL A 106 -6.86 -2.93 -3.62
CA VAL A 106 -5.52 -2.32 -3.72
C VAL A 106 -4.50 -3.39 -3.38
N ARG A 107 -3.61 -3.74 -4.31
CA ARG A 107 -2.62 -4.80 -4.08
C ARG A 107 -1.24 -4.53 -4.63
N ASN A 108 -0.23 -5.06 -3.95
CA ASN A 108 1.18 -4.90 -4.32
C ASN A 108 1.58 -3.43 -4.56
N VAL A 109 0.93 -2.49 -3.85
CA VAL A 109 1.25 -1.07 -3.90
C VAL A 109 2.20 -0.75 -2.76
N ARG A 110 3.22 0.05 -3.06
CA ARG A 110 4.16 0.56 -2.07
C ARG A 110 4.10 2.07 -2.01
N VAL A 111 3.88 2.61 -0.82
CA VAL A 111 3.85 4.04 -0.55
C VAL A 111 4.96 4.40 0.44
N SER A 112 5.77 5.41 0.11
CA SER A 112 6.88 5.81 0.96
C SER A 112 7.09 7.31 1.11
N ASN A 113 7.81 7.67 2.18
CA ASN A 113 8.41 9.00 2.43
C ASN A 113 7.41 10.16 2.62
N GLY A 114 6.20 9.87 3.10
CA GLY A 114 5.22 10.90 3.48
C GLY A 114 5.50 11.60 4.81
N ARG A 115 6.35 11.03 5.67
CA ARG A 115 6.48 11.47 7.07
C ARG A 115 6.94 12.91 7.22
N SER A 116 7.94 13.35 6.45
CA SER A 116 8.50 14.70 6.56
C SER A 116 7.51 15.80 6.17
N ASN A 117 6.48 15.45 5.40
CA ASN A 117 5.47 16.37 4.89
C ASN A 117 4.09 16.15 5.55
N ASN A 118 4.02 15.35 6.61
CA ASN A 118 2.78 14.95 7.27
C ASN A 118 1.77 14.19 6.38
N TYR A 119 2.23 13.56 5.30
CA TYR A 119 1.39 12.75 4.42
C TYR A 119 1.28 11.30 4.89
N PHE A 120 0.19 10.67 4.47
CA PHE A 120 -0.20 9.32 4.88
C PHE A 120 0.11 8.35 3.74
N GLY A 121 0.39 7.10 4.09
CA GLY A 121 0.62 6.04 3.12
C GLY A 121 -0.67 5.68 2.39
N PHE A 122 -1.53 4.95 3.11
CA PHE A 122 -2.87 4.58 2.68
C PHE A 122 -3.87 5.26 3.61
N TYR A 123 -4.75 6.07 3.04
CA TYR A 123 -5.74 6.86 3.75
C TYR A 123 -7.14 6.58 3.20
N LEU A 124 -7.96 5.91 4.00
CA LEU A 124 -9.35 5.60 3.67
C LEU A 124 -10.26 6.40 4.61
N VAL A 125 -11.20 7.16 4.03
CA VAL A 125 -12.14 8.00 4.79
C VAL A 125 -13.57 7.76 4.34
N ASN A 126 -14.47 7.35 5.24
CA ASN A 126 -15.85 7.05 4.86
C ASN A 126 -15.92 6.04 3.70
N VAL A 127 -15.21 4.92 3.88
CA VAL A 127 -15.05 3.88 2.86
C VAL A 127 -15.59 2.54 3.36
N SER A 128 -16.31 1.83 2.49
CA SER A 128 -16.67 0.43 2.69
C SER A 128 -16.26 -0.45 1.52
N ASN A 129 -16.20 -1.77 1.75
CA ASN A 129 -15.97 -2.79 0.71
C ASN A 129 -14.59 -2.76 0.03
N GLY A 130 -13.61 -2.12 0.65
CA GLY A 130 -12.22 -2.11 0.20
C GLY A 130 -11.42 -3.31 0.69
N LYS A 131 -10.63 -3.93 -0.19
CA LYS A 131 -9.59 -4.91 0.16
C LYS A 131 -8.20 -4.32 -0.10
N LEU A 132 -7.36 -4.26 0.92
CA LEU A 132 -5.94 -3.93 0.82
C LEU A 132 -5.14 -5.21 1.06
N GLU A 133 -4.46 -5.73 0.04
CA GLU A 133 -3.66 -6.95 0.15
C GLU A 133 -2.20 -6.77 -0.27
N ASN A 134 -1.25 -7.29 0.51
CA ASN A 134 0.18 -7.29 0.18
C ASN A 134 0.76 -5.90 -0.15
N ASN A 135 0.25 -4.84 0.48
CA ASN A 135 0.76 -3.48 0.28
C ASN A 135 1.84 -3.14 1.32
N ALA A 136 2.66 -2.13 1.01
CA ALA A 136 3.75 -1.69 1.88
C ALA A 136 3.71 -0.17 2.12
N ALA A 137 3.52 0.25 3.38
CA ALA A 137 3.58 1.64 3.79
C ALA A 137 4.86 1.89 4.61
N ASN A 138 5.81 2.66 4.05
CA ASN A 138 7.12 2.88 4.64
C ASN A 138 7.42 4.36 4.91
N ASN A 139 7.82 4.73 6.12
CA ASN A 139 8.27 6.10 6.44
C ASN A 139 7.21 7.19 6.10
N ASN A 140 5.97 6.96 6.50
CA ASN A 140 4.85 7.91 6.40
C ASN A 140 4.43 8.42 7.79
N LEU A 141 3.56 9.43 7.86
CA LEU A 141 2.98 9.84 9.15
C LEU A 141 2.04 8.74 9.68
N TYR A 142 1.13 8.26 8.83
CA TYR A 142 0.38 7.03 9.07
C TYR A 142 0.72 6.06 7.95
N GLY A 143 1.01 4.80 8.30
CA GLY A 143 1.18 3.75 7.32
C GLY A 143 -0.15 3.46 6.63
N PHE A 144 -1.11 2.99 7.42
CA PHE A 144 -2.50 2.78 7.04
C PHE A 144 -3.41 3.49 8.04
N LEU A 145 -4.29 4.37 7.56
CA LEU A 145 -5.31 5.03 8.35
C LEU A 145 -6.69 4.79 7.72
N LEU A 146 -7.56 4.13 8.48
CA LEU A 146 -8.98 4.01 8.20
C LEU A 146 -9.72 4.94 9.15
N LYS A 147 -10.52 5.86 8.61
CA LYS A 147 -11.31 6.82 9.39
C LYS A 147 -12.76 6.76 8.96
N ASP A 148 -13.66 6.54 9.92
CA ASP A 148 -15.10 6.39 9.65
C ASP A 148 -15.39 5.31 8.57
N SER A 149 -14.58 4.24 8.53
CA SER A 149 -14.59 3.24 7.47
C SER A 149 -15.02 1.86 7.97
N TYR A 150 -15.83 1.15 7.19
CA TYR A 150 -16.53 -0.06 7.64
C TYR A 150 -16.36 -1.23 6.68
N ASN A 151 -16.39 -2.47 7.18
CA ASN A 151 -16.40 -3.67 6.32
C ASN A 151 -15.24 -3.75 5.30
N ASN A 152 -14.04 -3.28 5.67
CA ASN A 152 -12.85 -3.38 4.84
C ASN A 152 -11.95 -4.54 5.29
N THR A 153 -11.12 -5.03 4.38
CA THR A 153 -10.16 -6.11 4.66
C THR A 153 -8.73 -5.61 4.43
N LEU A 154 -7.86 -5.77 5.42
CA LEU A 154 -6.42 -5.55 5.32
C LEU A 154 -5.71 -6.89 5.53
N GLU A 155 -5.15 -7.47 4.46
CA GLU A 155 -4.53 -8.79 4.45
C GLU A 155 -3.06 -8.73 4.04
N GLY A 156 -2.15 -9.26 4.86
CA GLY A 156 -0.74 -9.40 4.46
C GLY A 156 0.02 -8.08 4.22
N ASN A 157 -0.50 -6.95 4.71
CA ASN A 157 0.15 -5.64 4.49
C ASN A 157 1.31 -5.43 5.46
N THR A 158 2.29 -4.62 5.03
CA THR A 158 3.45 -4.22 5.84
C THR A 158 3.44 -2.73 6.14
N ALA A 159 3.42 -2.36 7.42
CA ALA A 159 3.60 -0.98 7.88
C ALA A 159 4.95 -0.85 8.61
N ARG A 160 5.89 -0.07 8.06
CA ARG A 160 7.25 0.05 8.60
C ARG A 160 7.75 1.48 8.73
N ASP A 161 8.44 1.78 9.83
CA ASP A 161 9.11 3.06 10.10
C ASP A 161 8.19 4.31 10.03
N ASN A 162 6.88 4.12 10.18
CA ASN A 162 5.90 5.20 10.20
C ASN A 162 5.80 5.81 11.61
N LEU A 163 5.19 7.00 11.73
CA LEU A 163 4.81 7.50 13.06
C LEU A 163 3.72 6.61 13.66
N ASN A 164 2.66 6.30 12.91
CA ASN A 164 1.64 5.32 13.26
C ASN A 164 1.61 4.20 12.21
N GLY A 165 1.62 2.94 12.63
CA GLY A 165 1.62 1.79 11.73
C GLY A 165 0.28 1.59 11.03
N ILE A 166 -0.67 0.97 11.73
CA ILE A 166 -2.05 0.77 11.28
C ILE A 166 -2.99 1.40 12.31
N THR A 167 -3.88 2.27 11.87
CA THR A 167 -4.83 2.97 12.75
C THR A 167 -6.25 2.86 12.19
N LEU A 168 -7.18 2.42 13.04
CA LEU A 168 -8.61 2.44 12.80
C LEU A 168 -9.20 3.49 13.73
N ASN A 169 -9.86 4.51 13.19
CA ASN A 169 -10.52 5.56 13.95
C ASN A 169 -12.01 5.58 13.59
N SER A 170 -12.89 5.38 14.57
CA SER A 170 -14.33 5.26 14.34
C SER A 170 -14.70 4.26 13.24
N SER A 171 -13.94 3.17 13.11
CA SER A 171 -13.96 2.27 11.95
C SER A 171 -14.30 0.85 12.39
N ASN A 172 -15.56 0.45 12.19
CA ASN A 172 -16.12 -0.80 12.72
C ASN A 172 -16.14 -1.92 11.67
N TYR A 173 -16.23 -3.17 12.11
CA TYR A 173 -16.44 -4.34 11.22
C TYR A 173 -15.35 -4.57 10.16
N ASN A 174 -14.11 -4.13 10.41
CA ASN A 174 -12.98 -4.38 9.51
C ASN A 174 -12.25 -5.67 9.90
N THR A 175 -11.63 -6.32 8.92
CA THR A 175 -10.83 -7.53 9.11
C THR A 175 -9.37 -7.25 8.83
N LEU A 176 -8.50 -7.50 9.80
CA LEU A 176 -7.06 -7.36 9.71
C LEU A 176 -6.42 -8.73 9.88
N THR A 177 -5.84 -9.28 8.82
CA THR A 177 -5.24 -10.61 8.80
C THR A 177 -3.78 -10.58 8.35
N TYR A 178 -2.90 -11.24 9.11
CA TYR A 178 -1.50 -11.45 8.74
C TYR A 178 -0.70 -10.17 8.39
N ASN A 179 -1.07 -9.01 8.95
CA ASN A 179 -0.34 -7.77 8.71
C ASN A 179 0.92 -7.71 9.60
N ILE A 180 1.98 -7.10 9.07
CA ILE A 180 3.28 -6.94 9.73
C ILE A 180 3.50 -5.45 10.03
N VAL A 181 3.60 -5.12 11.31
CA VAL A 181 3.78 -3.74 11.78
C VAL A 181 5.10 -3.64 12.54
N THR A 182 6.10 -2.99 11.96
CA THR A 182 7.48 -3.00 12.48
C THR A 182 8.09 -1.61 12.59
N ASN A 183 8.78 -1.32 13.69
CA ASN A 183 9.54 -0.07 13.87
C ASN A 183 8.74 1.23 13.73
N ASN A 184 7.43 1.17 13.97
CA ASN A 184 6.58 2.37 14.00
C ASN A 184 6.62 2.98 15.41
N ARG A 185 6.42 4.31 15.55
CA ARG A 185 6.33 4.90 16.91
C ARG A 185 5.11 4.33 17.66
N HIS A 186 3.97 4.28 17.00
CA HIS A 186 2.77 3.57 17.44
C HIS A 186 2.50 2.41 16.47
N GLY A 187 2.22 1.23 17.01
CA GLY A 187 2.06 0.00 16.23
C GLY A 187 0.70 -0.07 15.53
N LEU A 188 -0.20 -0.87 16.10
CA LEU A 188 -1.58 -1.04 15.65
C LEU A 188 -2.51 -0.45 16.70
N SER A 189 -3.43 0.44 16.29
CA SER A 189 -4.35 1.15 17.19
C SER A 189 -5.79 1.12 16.66
N LEU A 190 -6.74 0.88 17.56
CA LEU A 190 -8.17 0.96 17.33
C LEU A 190 -8.75 2.01 18.28
N ASP A 191 -9.16 3.15 17.74
CA ASP A 191 -9.77 4.25 18.49
C ASP A 191 -11.25 4.33 18.13
N SER A 192 -12.12 4.28 19.14
CA SER A 192 -13.57 4.39 18.99
C SER A 192 -14.14 3.39 17.96
N SER A 193 -13.48 2.23 17.83
CA SER A 193 -13.70 1.25 16.77
C SER A 193 -14.08 -0.11 17.39
N CYS A 194 -15.21 -0.68 16.99
CA CYS A 194 -15.77 -1.92 17.53
C CYS A 194 -15.97 -3.01 16.45
N ASN A 195 -16.11 -4.25 16.90
CA ASN A 195 -16.41 -5.41 16.05
C ASN A 195 -15.40 -5.66 14.92
N ASN A 196 -14.14 -5.30 15.11
CA ASN A 196 -13.07 -5.64 14.18
C ASN A 196 -12.53 -7.06 14.45
N SER A 197 -11.99 -7.72 13.44
CA SER A 197 -11.33 -9.03 13.57
C SER A 197 -9.82 -8.88 13.33
N LEU A 198 -9.00 -9.30 14.29
CA LEU A 198 -7.53 -9.19 14.22
C LEU A 198 -6.91 -10.57 14.38
N THR A 199 -6.52 -11.21 13.27
CA THR A 199 -5.97 -12.58 13.29
C THR A 199 -4.57 -12.63 12.67
N GLY A 200 -3.61 -13.26 13.37
CA GLY A 200 -2.27 -13.51 12.82
C GLY A 200 -1.40 -12.27 12.56
N ASN A 201 -1.77 -11.08 13.07
CA ASN A 201 -0.98 -9.87 12.90
C ASN A 201 0.27 -9.86 13.80
N LYS A 202 1.39 -9.34 13.30
CA LYS A 202 2.67 -9.27 14.01
C LYS A 202 3.09 -7.82 14.24
N VAL A 203 3.21 -7.39 15.49
CA VAL A 203 3.63 -6.02 15.87
C VAL A 203 4.97 -6.08 16.62
N ASN A 204 6.05 -5.52 16.06
CA ASN A 204 7.40 -5.55 16.65
C ASN A 204 8.12 -4.19 16.60
N GLY A 205 9.09 -3.97 17.48
CA GLY A 205 9.99 -2.82 17.43
C GLY A 205 9.30 -1.46 17.61
N CYS A 206 8.04 -1.46 18.07
CA CYS A 206 7.29 -0.24 18.32
C CYS A 206 7.59 0.27 19.73
N ARG A 207 7.58 1.60 19.94
CA ARG A 207 7.79 2.15 21.29
C ARG A 207 6.63 1.72 22.19
N PRO A 208 6.88 1.33 23.46
CA PRO A 208 5.84 0.98 24.42
C PRO A 208 5.11 2.26 24.85
N HIS A 209 4.20 2.73 24.03
CA HIS A 209 3.21 3.72 24.42
C HIS A 209 1.90 3.33 23.74
N ILE A 210 1.05 2.72 24.58
CA ILE A 210 -0.40 2.69 24.46
C ILE A 210 -0.93 1.57 23.55
N LEU A 211 -1.10 0.39 24.17
CA LEU A 211 -2.28 -0.45 23.95
C LEU A 211 -3.50 0.36 24.43
N SER A 212 -3.94 1.39 23.70
CA SER A 212 -5.27 1.97 23.92
C SER A 212 -6.25 0.98 23.33
N GLU A 213 -6.87 0.23 24.22
CA GLU A 213 -8.10 -0.50 24.01
C GLU A 213 -8.10 -1.38 22.75
N ILE A 214 -7.51 -2.56 22.89
CA ILE A 214 -8.18 -3.75 22.35
C ILE A 214 -9.53 -3.80 23.06
N SER A 215 -10.54 -3.10 22.51
CA SER A 215 -11.92 -3.22 22.95
C SER A 215 -12.29 -4.69 22.94
N PHE A 216 -12.72 -5.20 24.09
CA PHE A 216 -13.01 -6.60 24.43
C PHE A 216 -14.17 -7.24 23.63
N HIS A 217 -14.39 -6.83 22.38
CA HIS A 217 -15.26 -7.53 21.43
C HIS A 217 -14.51 -8.07 20.19
N THR A 218 -13.18 -8.01 20.19
CA THR A 218 -12.34 -8.73 19.22
C THR A 218 -12.27 -10.20 19.60
N GLN A 219 -12.94 -11.07 18.84
CA GLN A 219 -12.76 -12.52 18.98
C GLN A 219 -11.35 -12.88 18.50
N PHE A 220 -10.45 -13.16 19.45
CA PHE A 220 -9.17 -13.80 19.14
C PHE A 220 -9.44 -15.29 18.93
N PHE A 221 -9.40 -15.76 17.68
CA PHE A 221 -9.27 -17.18 17.40
C PHE A 221 -7.78 -17.55 17.47
N SER A 222 -7.45 -18.40 18.45
CA SER A 222 -6.14 -19.05 18.62
C SER A 222 -5.93 -20.18 17.64
#